data_AF-A0A948PUR4-F1
#
_entry.id   AF-A0A948PUR4-F1
#
_cell.length_a   1.000
_cell.length_b   1.000
_cell.length_c   1.000
_cell.angle_alpha   90.00
_cell.angle_beta   90.00
_cell.angle_gamma   90.00
#
_symmetry.space_group_name_H-M   'P 1'
#
loop_
_entity.id
_entity.type
_entity.pdbx_description
1 polymer ?
#
loop_
_entity_poly.entity_id
_entity_poly.type
_entity_poly.pdbx_seq_one_letter_code
_entity_poly.pdbx_strand_id
1 'polypeptide(L)'
;MAAATFGNLVKAVVDVERELVAVDAELHSDLEALLLKNGSKQKNLWGINLYPEMPGAEFIEFDSMINMRPSQGNRSRGVENEEIHKKIVEIVARRIK
;
A
#
# COMPACT_ATOMS: atom_id res chain seq x y z
N MET A 1 18.57 17.35 16.98
CA MET A 1 18.04 16.03 17.36
C MET A 1 16.71 15.87 16.65
N ALA A 2 16.67 15.12 15.56
CA ALA A 2 15.45 14.92 14.78
C ALA A 2 14.65 13.76 15.38
N ALA A 3 13.86 14.06 16.41
CA ALA A 3 12.77 13.19 16.82
C ALA A 3 11.65 13.31 15.77
N ALA A 4 11.86 12.70 14.60
CA ALA A 4 10.77 12.45 13.68
C ALA A 4 10.03 11.23 14.24
N THR A 5 9.03 11.49 15.09
CA THR A 5 8.02 10.52 15.48
C THR A 5 7.20 10.17 14.24
N PHE A 6 7.80 9.42 13.32
CA PHE A 6 7.05 8.56 12.41
C PHE A 6 6.42 7.49 13.30
N GLY A 7 5.24 7.79 13.86
CA GLY A 7 4.49 6.86 14.70
C GLY A 7 4.40 5.52 13.98
N ASN A 8 5.18 4.56 14.44
CA ASN A 8 5.37 3.20 13.92
C ASN A 8 4.97 2.99 12.44
N LEU A 9 5.53 3.78 11.52
CA LEU A 9 5.16 3.73 10.10
C LEU A 9 5.51 2.35 9.52
N VAL A 10 4.50 1.63 9.03
CA VAL A 10 4.67 0.34 8.37
C VAL A 10 4.36 0.49 6.89
N LYS A 11 5.33 0.18 6.02
CA LYS A 11 5.08 0.09 4.58
C LYS A 11 4.34 -1.20 4.26
N ALA A 12 3.38 -1.11 3.35
CA ALA A 12 2.62 -2.26 2.88
C ALA A 12 2.36 -2.20 1.37
N VAL A 13 2.20 -3.37 0.75
CA VAL A 13 1.73 -3.51 -0.63
C VAL A 13 0.54 -4.46 -0.65
N VAL A 14 -0.52 -4.03 -1.33
CA VAL A 14 -1.79 -4.75 -1.41
C VAL A 14 -1.97 -5.29 -2.82
N ASP A 15 -2.27 -6.59 -2.93
CA ASP A 15 -2.78 -7.19 -4.17
C ASP A 15 -4.30 -7.11 -4.17
N VAL A 16 -4.86 -6.30 -5.06
CA VAL A 16 -6.31 -6.11 -5.16
C VAL A 16 -7.03 -7.21 -5.94
N GLU A 17 -6.34 -8.07 -6.69
CA GLU A 17 -6.95 -9.25 -7.36
C GLU A 17 -7.01 -10.43 -6.38
N ARG A 18 -5.93 -10.67 -5.64
CA ARG A 18 -5.78 -11.83 -4.75
C ARG A 18 -6.10 -11.55 -3.27
N GLU A 19 -6.37 -10.28 -2.94
CA GLU A 19 -6.65 -9.81 -1.57
C GLU A 19 -5.55 -10.17 -0.57
N LEU A 20 -4.29 -10.06 -1.00
CA LEU A 20 -3.10 -10.29 -0.18
C LEU A 20 -2.52 -8.95 0.27
N VAL A 21 -1.91 -8.94 1.45
CA VAL A 21 -1.17 -7.78 1.95
C VAL A 21 0.21 -8.24 2.39
N ALA A 22 1.24 -7.64 1.81
CA ALA A 22 2.62 -7.75 2.27
C ALA A 22 2.95 -6.52 3.11
N VAL A 23 3.58 -6.70 4.26
CA VAL A 23 3.91 -5.63 5.22
C VAL A 23 5.36 -5.78 5.68
N ASP A 24 5.88 -4.75 6.35
CA ASP A 24 7.13 -4.79 7.11
C ASP A 24 8.39 -4.99 6.24
N ALA A 25 8.65 -4.03 5.36
CA ALA A 25 9.93 -3.90 4.67
C ALA A 25 10.37 -2.44 4.59
N GLU A 26 11.66 -2.25 4.32
CA GLU A 26 12.28 -0.92 4.17
C GLU A 26 11.70 -0.16 2.96
N LEU A 27 11.44 -0.86 1.85
CA LEU A 27 10.90 -0.27 0.62
C LEU A 27 9.64 -0.99 0.15
N HIS A 28 8.70 -0.22 -0.43
CA HIS A 28 7.52 -0.80 -1.09
C HIS A 28 7.89 -1.71 -2.27
N SER A 29 9.01 -1.45 -2.94
CA SER A 29 9.51 -2.29 -4.05
C SER A 29 9.88 -3.70 -3.59
N ASP A 30 10.35 -3.88 -2.36
CA ASP A 30 10.71 -5.20 -1.84
C ASP A 30 9.45 -6.04 -1.60
N LEU A 31 8.40 -5.42 -1.06
CA LEU A 31 7.09 -6.03 -0.87
C LEU A 31 6.39 -6.32 -2.20
N GLU A 32 6.51 -5.41 -3.18
CA GLU A 32 6.05 -5.63 -4.55
C GLU A 32 6.73 -6.87 -5.15
N ALA A 33 8.07 -6.94 -5.07
CA ALA A 33 8.85 -8.07 -5.57
C ALA A 33 8.48 -9.39 -4.88
N LEU A 34 8.22 -9.37 -3.57
CA LEU A 34 7.75 -10.53 -2.81
C LEU A 34 6.42 -11.05 -3.34
N LEU A 35 5.44 -10.16 -3.55
CA LEU A 35 4.13 -10.54 -4.08
C LEU A 35 4.21 -11.02 -5.53
N LEU A 36 5.04 -10.38 -6.36
CA LEU A 36 5.31 -10.84 -7.73
C LEU A 36 5.88 -12.27 -7.74
N LYS A 37 6.86 -12.55 -6.85
CA LYS A 37 7.41 -13.91 -6.67
C LYS A 37 6.36 -14.91 -6.18
N ASN A 38 5.37 -14.44 -5.43
CA ASN A 38 4.22 -15.24 -4.99
C ASN A 38 3.15 -15.43 -6.10
N GLY A 39 3.37 -14.91 -7.32
CA GLY A 39 2.45 -15.06 -8.46
C GLY A 39 1.43 -13.94 -8.61
N SER A 40 1.56 -12.84 -7.87
CA SER A 40 0.76 -11.63 -8.11
C SER A 40 1.16 -10.94 -9.41
N LYS A 41 0.26 -10.15 -9.98
CA LYS A 41 0.52 -9.37 -11.20
C LYS A 41 0.78 -7.93 -10.81
N GLN A 42 1.81 -7.32 -11.36
CA GLN A 42 2.22 -5.93 -11.05
C GLN A 42 1.06 -4.93 -11.15
N LYS A 43 0.20 -5.07 -12.17
CA LYS A 43 -0.98 -4.20 -12.38
C LYS A 43 -2.01 -4.20 -11.23
N ASN A 44 -1.94 -5.18 -10.33
CA ASN A 44 -2.85 -5.32 -9.20
C ASN A 44 -2.17 -4.94 -7.86
N LEU A 45 -0.90 -4.55 -7.87
CA LEU A 45 -0.13 -4.28 -6.65
C LEU A 45 -0.09 -2.79 -6.36
N TRP A 46 -0.53 -2.38 -5.17
CA TRP A 46 -0.59 -0.98 -4.76
C TRP A 46 0.10 -0.76 -3.43
N GLY A 47 1.03 0.20 -3.38
CA GLY A 47 1.78 0.56 -2.19
C GLY A 47 1.00 1.54 -1.32
N ILE A 48 0.99 1.27 -0.01
CA ILE A 48 0.38 2.12 1.02
C ILE A 48 1.31 2.22 2.22
N ASN A 49 1.11 3.26 3.01
CA ASN A 49 1.70 3.43 4.34
C ASN A 49 0.61 3.16 5.37
N LEU A 50 0.96 2.43 6.42
CA LEU A 50 0.09 2.16 7.56
C LEU A 50 0.64 2.87 8.78
N TYR A 51 -0.23 3.55 9.50
CA TYR A 51 0.09 4.23 10.77
C TYR A 51 -0.70 3.57 11.90
N PRO A 52 -0.19 2.51 12.55
CA PRO A 52 -0.92 1.73 13.55
C PRO A 52 -1.41 2.55 14.76
N GLU A 53 -0.73 3.65 15.05
CA GLU A 53 -1.07 4.57 16.15
C GLU A 53 -2.15 5.59 15.75
N MET A 54 -2.43 5.77 14.44
CA MET A 54 -3.44 6.71 13.96
C MET A 54 -4.82 6.04 13.88
N PRO A 55 -5.88 6.68 14.42
CA PRO A 55 -7.22 6.12 14.41
C PRO A 55 -7.93 6.32 13.06
N GLY A 56 -8.95 5.49 12.82
CA GLY A 56 -9.91 5.73 11.74
C GLY A 56 -9.29 5.76 10.34
N ALA A 57 -9.57 6.84 9.60
CA ALA A 57 -9.17 7.02 8.21
C ALA A 57 -7.68 7.37 8.04
N GLU A 58 -7.04 7.92 9.08
CA GLU A 58 -5.62 8.28 9.07
C GLU A 58 -4.70 7.05 9.18
N PHE A 59 -5.27 5.88 9.47
CA PHE A 59 -4.54 4.61 9.51
C PHE A 59 -3.89 4.23 8.17
N ILE A 60 -4.48 4.62 7.04
CA ILE A 60 -4.02 4.26 5.68
C ILE A 60 -3.66 5.53 4.91
N GLU A 61 -2.42 5.61 4.46
CA GLU A 61 -1.96 6.65 3.54
C GLU A 61 -1.59 6.05 2.19
N PHE A 62 -2.16 6.62 1.14
CA PHE A 62 -1.88 6.24 -0.25
C PHE A 62 -0.73 7.08 -0.79
N ASP A 63 0.48 6.82 -0.31
CA ASP A 63 1.71 7.42 -0.84
C ASP A 63 2.80 6.37 -1.06
N SER A 64 3.07 6.06 -2.33
CA SER A 64 4.16 5.15 -2.69
C SER A 64 4.72 5.44 -4.08
N MET A 65 6.04 5.28 -4.21
CA MET A 65 6.75 5.37 -5.50
C MET A 65 6.24 4.33 -6.51
N ILE A 66 5.89 3.12 -6.06
CA ILE A 66 5.47 2.04 -6.97
C ILE A 66 4.13 2.33 -7.65
N ASN A 67 3.33 3.25 -7.08
CA ASN A 67 2.02 3.62 -7.62
C ASN A 67 2.14 4.53 -8.85
N MET A 68 3.29 5.17 -9.09
CA MET A 68 3.50 6.06 -10.22
C MET A 68 3.60 5.26 -11.52
N ARG A 69 2.46 5.04 -12.18
CA ARG A 69 2.31 4.17 -13.35
C ARG A 69 1.44 4.84 -14.41
N PRO A 70 2.01 5.80 -15.17
CA PRO A 70 1.26 6.51 -16.23
C PRO A 70 0.67 5.57 -17.29
N SER A 71 1.33 4.44 -17.56
CA SER A 71 0.84 3.40 -18.49
C SER A 71 -0.43 2.70 -18.02
N GLN A 72 -0.75 2.75 -16.73
CA GLN A 72 -1.97 2.21 -16.12
C GLN A 72 -2.98 3.30 -15.76
N GLY A 73 -2.74 4.54 -16.21
CA GLY A 73 -3.62 5.68 -15.92
C GLY A 73 -3.46 6.27 -14.53
N ASN A 74 -2.41 5.94 -13.77
CA ASN A 74 -2.15 6.52 -12.44
C ASN A 74 -0.86 7.33 -12.47
N ARG A 75 -0.96 8.67 -12.38
CA ARG A 75 0.18 9.58 -12.58
C ARG A 75 0.78 10.10 -11.28
N SER A 76 0.12 9.85 -10.16
CA SER A 76 0.54 10.21 -8.81
C SER A 76 1.15 9.03 -8.05
N ARG A 77 1.65 9.33 -6.85
CA ARG A 77 2.08 8.32 -5.86
C ARG A 77 0.91 7.74 -5.06
N GLY A 78 -0.28 8.32 -5.21
CA GLY A 78 -1.51 7.78 -4.65
C GLY A 78 -2.21 6.84 -5.60
N VAL A 79 -3.48 6.57 -5.28
CA VAL A 79 -4.37 5.72 -6.08
C VAL A 79 -5.52 6.59 -6.57
N GLU A 80 -5.48 6.99 -7.84
CA GLU A 80 -6.44 7.91 -8.45
C GLU A 80 -7.78 7.23 -8.77
N ASN A 81 -7.78 5.91 -8.96
CA ASN A 81 -8.99 5.15 -9.20
C ASN A 81 -9.74 4.90 -7.89
N GLU A 82 -10.94 5.47 -7.75
CA GLU A 82 -11.77 5.34 -6.54
C GLU A 82 -12.19 3.90 -6.21
N GLU A 83 -12.42 3.05 -7.22
CA GLU A 83 -12.80 1.66 -6.99
C GLU A 83 -11.63 0.87 -6.38
N ILE A 84 -10.42 1.07 -6.91
CA ILE A 84 -9.20 0.47 -6.37
C ILE A 84 -8.94 1.00 -4.96
N HIS A 85 -9.10 2.30 -4.75
CA HIS A 85 -8.95 2.92 -3.44
C HIS A 85 -9.87 2.28 -2.39
N LYS A 86 -11.18 2.17 -2.68
CA LYS A 86 -12.16 1.51 -1.81
C LYS A 86 -11.78 0.05 -1.54
N LYS A 87 -11.40 -0.68 -2.59
CA LYS A 87 -11.00 -2.08 -2.48
C LYS A 87 -9.78 -2.29 -1.58
N ILE A 88 -8.79 -1.40 -1.64
CA ILE A 88 -7.62 -1.45 -0.75
C ILE A 88 -8.05 -1.24 0.71
N VAL A 89 -8.89 -0.25 0.99
CA VAL A 89 -9.42 0.00 2.34
C VAL A 89 -10.13 -1.23 2.89
N GLU A 90 -10.99 -1.86 2.08
CA GLU A 90 -11.72 -3.08 2.47
C GLU A 90 -10.81 -4.29 2.71
N ILE A 91 -9.77 -4.48 1.88
CA ILE A 91 -8.80 -5.57 2.06
C ILE A 91 -8.00 -5.34 3.34
N VAL A 92 -7.49 -4.14 3.56
CA VAL A 92 -6.71 -3.79 4.75
C VAL A 92 -7.54 -3.96 6.02
N ALA A 93 -8.80 -3.50 6.00
CA ALA A 93 -9.72 -3.66 7.13
C ALA A 93 -10.04 -5.13 7.47
N ARG A 94 -9.98 -6.05 6.49
CA ARG A 94 -10.24 -7.49 6.71
C ARG A 94 -8.98 -8.28 7.10
N ARG A 95 -7.79 -7.81 6.73
CA ARG A 95 -6.53 -8.55 6.86
C ARG A 95 -5.65 -8.09 8.02
N ILE A 96 -5.80 -6.84 8.45
CA ILE A 96 -4.95 -6.22 9.47
C ILE A 96 -5.73 -5.86 10.74
N LYS A 97 -6.99 -5.41 10.61
CA LYS A 97 -7.91 -5.22 11.74
C LYS A 97 -8.74 -6.48 11.96
#